data_AF-A0A8H2JJX1-F1
#
_entry.id   AF-A0A8H2JJX1-F1
#
_cell.length_a   1.000
_cell.length_b   1.000
_cell.length_c   1.000
_cell.angle_alpha   90.00
_cell.angle_beta   90.00
_cell.angle_gamma   90.00
#
_symmetry.space_group_name_H-M   'P 1'
#
loop_
_entity.id
_entity.type
_entity.pdbx_description
1 polymer ?
#
loop_
_entity_poly.entity_id
_entity_poly.type
_entity_poly.pdbx_seq_one_letter_code
_entity_poly.pdbx_strand_id
1 'polypeptide(L)'
;MANNEVTLSAHSTNANYVQQLEKRVDDLESRNVFQDDVIEQLSEELANHQHEISELKQQIQLVANRIKDAASLSLDNDNDSIEPPPPHY
;
A
#
# COMPACT_ATOMS: atom_id res chain seq x y z
N MET A 1 29.22 35.18 -49.80
CA MET A 1 27.93 35.56 -49.18
C MET A 1 27.08 34.34 -48.87
N ALA A 2 26.82 33.45 -49.85
CA ALA A 2 26.03 32.22 -49.63
C ALA A 2 26.49 31.31 -48.45
N ASN A 3 27.79 31.07 -48.29
CA ASN A 3 28.30 30.19 -47.21
C ASN A 3 28.04 30.74 -45.80
N ASN A 4 27.96 32.07 -45.64
CA ASN A 4 27.74 32.71 -44.35
C ASN A 4 26.26 32.69 -43.94
N GLU A 5 25.35 32.67 -44.90
CA GLU A 5 23.91 32.51 -44.66
C GLU A 5 23.55 31.06 -44.30
N VAL A 6 24.20 30.09 -44.94
CA VAL A 6 24.00 28.66 -44.65
C VAL A 6 24.46 28.30 -43.24
N THR A 7 25.59 28.82 -42.77
CA THR A 7 26.08 28.59 -41.41
C THR A 7 25.21 29.25 -40.33
N LEU A 8 24.66 30.44 -40.60
CA LEU A 8 23.73 31.13 -39.70
C LEU A 8 22.39 30.37 -39.57
N SER A 9 21.87 29.86 -40.70
CA SER A 9 20.67 29.03 -40.77
C SER A 9 20.81 27.74 -39.96
N ALA A 10 21.94 27.04 -40.11
CA ALA A 10 22.23 25.82 -39.36
C ALA A 10 22.32 26.09 -37.84
N HIS A 11 22.95 27.19 -37.43
CA HIS A 11 23.00 27.60 -36.02
C HIS A 11 21.62 27.88 -35.45
N SER A 12 20.76 28.60 -36.18
CA SER A 12 19.38 28.90 -35.77
C SER A 12 18.52 27.64 -35.63
N THR A 13 18.71 26.67 -36.54
CA THR A 13 18.01 25.38 -36.50
C THR A 13 18.43 24.56 -35.28
N ASN A 14 19.73 24.50 -34.99
CA ASN A 14 20.25 23.84 -33.80
C ASN A 14 19.76 24.51 -32.52
N ALA A 15 19.75 25.85 -32.46
CA ALA A 15 19.23 26.59 -31.31
C ALA A 15 17.75 26.28 -31.05
N ASN A 16 16.92 26.22 -32.11
CA ASN A 16 15.52 25.81 -31.99
C ASN A 16 15.37 24.38 -31.46
N TYR A 17 16.20 23.45 -31.94
CA TYR A 17 16.15 22.07 -31.47
C TYR A 17 16.53 21.96 -29.99
N VAL A 18 17.58 22.67 -29.56
CA VAL A 18 17.98 22.74 -28.15
C VAL A 18 16.85 23.31 -27.30
N GLN A 19 16.21 24.40 -27.70
CA GLN A 19 15.08 24.98 -26.98
C GLN A 19 13.88 24.02 -26.87
N GLN A 20 13.59 23.24 -27.93
CA GLN A 20 12.54 22.22 -27.87
C GLN A 20 12.89 21.08 -26.90
N LEU A 21 14.17 20.70 -26.82
CA LEU A 21 14.64 19.69 -25.87
C LEU A 21 14.59 20.21 -24.45
N GLU A 22 15.07 21.42 -24.18
CA GLU A 22 15.01 22.08 -22.86
C GLU A 22 13.57 22.13 -22.37
N LYS A 23 12.63 22.59 -23.18
CA LYS A 23 11.21 22.60 -22.82
C LYS A 23 10.69 21.21 -22.46
N ARG A 24 11.08 20.18 -23.21
CA ARG A 24 10.66 18.79 -22.91
C ARG A 24 11.29 18.27 -21.64
N VAL A 25 12.52 18.69 -21.31
CA VAL A 25 13.18 18.35 -20.05
C VAL A 25 12.47 19.03 -18.89
N ASP A 26 12.18 20.33 -18.99
CA ASP A 26 11.45 21.08 -17.96
C ASP A 26 10.06 20.44 -17.68
N ASP A 27 9.32 20.08 -18.74
CA ASP A 27 8.03 19.39 -18.62
C ASP A 27 8.17 18.02 -17.93
N LEU A 28 9.27 17.29 -18.19
CA LEU A 28 9.54 15.99 -17.57
C LEU A 28 9.97 16.15 -16.10
N GLU A 29 10.79 17.13 -15.78
CA GLU A 29 11.22 17.42 -14.40
C GLU A 29 10.02 17.81 -13.55
N SER A 30 9.15 18.69 -14.05
CA SER A 30 7.91 19.05 -13.36
C SER A 30 7.06 17.80 -13.08
N ARG A 31 6.85 16.95 -14.09
CA ARG A 31 6.10 15.70 -13.93
C ARG A 31 6.78 14.70 -13.00
N ASN A 32 8.11 14.73 -12.89
CA ASN A 32 8.85 13.82 -12.03
C ASN A 32 8.67 14.20 -10.57
N VAL A 33 8.77 15.50 -10.24
CA VAL A 33 8.48 16.01 -8.89
C VAL A 33 7.07 15.64 -8.44
N PHE A 34 6.05 15.84 -9.29
CA PHE A 34 4.69 15.42 -8.96
C PHE A 34 4.56 13.91 -8.74
N GLN A 35 5.34 13.09 -9.46
CA GLN A 35 5.33 11.64 -9.27
C GLN A 35 5.97 11.25 -7.94
N ASP A 36 7.05 11.92 -7.54
CA ASP A 36 7.71 11.67 -6.26
C ASP A 36 6.75 11.99 -5.09
N ASP A 37 6.05 13.13 -5.15
CA ASP A 37 5.04 13.50 -4.15
C ASP A 37 3.90 12.46 -4.06
N VAL A 38 3.44 11.94 -5.20
CA VAL A 38 2.39 10.91 -5.25
C VAL A 38 2.90 9.58 -4.69
N ILE A 39 4.13 9.21 -4.97
CA ILE A 39 4.73 7.97 -4.45
C ILE A 39 4.85 8.04 -2.93
N GLU A 40 5.28 9.19 -2.38
CA GLU A 40 5.36 9.39 -0.94
C GLU A 40 3.99 9.23 -0.26
N GLN A 41 2.97 9.90 -0.80
CA GLN A 41 1.59 9.78 -0.30
C GLN A 41 1.08 8.33 -0.36
N LEU A 42 1.31 7.63 -1.47
CA LEU A 42 0.90 6.23 -1.61
C LEU A 42 1.63 5.31 -0.63
N SER A 43 2.91 5.58 -0.33
CA SER A 43 3.67 4.81 0.63
C SER A 43 3.16 5.02 2.06
N GLU A 44 2.79 6.24 2.42
CA GLU A 44 2.22 6.56 3.73
C GLU A 44 0.86 5.87 3.92
N GLU A 45 -0.04 5.99 2.95
CA GLU A 45 -1.34 5.32 2.98
C GLU A 45 -1.21 3.80 3.05
N LEU A 46 -0.26 3.21 2.31
CA LEU A 46 0.00 1.77 2.37
C LEU A 46 0.49 1.33 3.75
N ALA A 47 1.35 2.12 4.40
CA ALA A 47 1.83 1.84 5.75
C ALA A 47 0.66 1.89 6.77
N ASN A 48 -0.21 2.90 6.65
CA ASN A 48 -1.40 3.04 7.48
C ASN A 48 -2.34 1.83 7.32
N HIS A 49 -2.68 1.47 6.08
CA HIS A 49 -3.50 0.29 5.81
C HIS A 49 -2.86 -1.00 6.32
N GLN A 50 -1.54 -1.16 6.21
CA GLN A 50 -0.85 -2.34 6.71
C GLN A 50 -0.92 -2.44 8.24
N HIS A 51 -0.90 -1.30 8.94
CA HIS A 51 -1.10 -1.22 10.37
C HIS A 51 -2.52 -1.65 10.75
N GLU A 52 -3.55 -1.03 10.15
CA GLU A 52 -4.96 -1.35 10.41
C GLU A 52 -5.29 -2.82 10.14
N ILE A 53 -4.80 -3.39 9.03
CA ILE A 53 -4.98 -4.81 8.71
C ILE A 53 -4.34 -5.69 9.78
N SER A 54 -3.20 -5.30 10.33
CA SER A 54 -2.53 -6.06 11.38
C SER A 54 -3.34 -6.05 12.67
N GLU A 55 -3.89 -4.91 13.06
CA GLU A 55 -4.78 -4.79 14.20
C GLU A 55 -6.06 -5.63 14.02
N LEU A 56 -6.69 -5.54 12.85
CA LEU A 56 -7.88 -6.33 12.52
C LEU A 56 -7.60 -7.84 12.58
N LYS A 57 -6.45 -8.29 12.07
CA LYS A 57 -6.03 -9.70 12.17
C LYS A 57 -5.90 -10.15 13.63
N GLN A 58 -5.30 -9.33 14.49
CA GLN A 58 -5.18 -9.62 15.92
C GLN A 58 -6.56 -9.73 16.60
N GLN A 59 -7.46 -8.79 16.30
CA GLN A 59 -8.82 -8.79 16.85
C GLN A 59 -9.59 -10.04 16.40
N ILE A 60 -9.51 -10.41 15.12
CA ILE A 60 -10.14 -11.63 14.58
C ILE A 60 -9.59 -12.87 15.30
N GLN A 61 -8.28 -12.95 15.51
CA GLN A 61 -7.67 -14.08 16.20
C GLN A 61 -8.13 -14.18 17.66
N LEU A 62 -8.24 -13.05 18.35
CA LEU A 62 -8.78 -13.01 19.72
C LEU A 62 -10.24 -13.49 19.77
N VAL A 63 -11.08 -13.04 18.83
CA VAL A 63 -12.47 -13.49 18.72
C VAL A 63 -12.54 -14.99 18.44
N ALA A 64 -11.73 -15.49 17.51
CA ALA A 64 -11.67 -16.92 17.19
C ALA A 64 -11.28 -17.77 18.41
N ASN A 65 -10.29 -17.31 19.20
CA ASN A 65 -9.89 -17.98 20.43
C ASN A 65 -11.02 -18.00 21.45
N ARG A 66 -11.71 -16.87 21.68
CA ARG A 66 -12.85 -16.81 22.60
C ARG A 66 -13.99 -17.75 22.22
N ILE A 67 -14.28 -17.87 20.91
CA ILE A 67 -15.30 -18.81 20.41
C ILE A 67 -14.88 -20.26 20.69
N LYS A 68 -13.60 -20.59 20.46
CA LYS A 68 -13.06 -21.92 20.74
C LYS A 68 -13.14 -22.24 22.24
N ASP A 69 -12.72 -21.33 23.09
CA ASP A 69 -12.73 -21.51 24.54
C ASP A 69 -14.17 -21.70 25.06
N ALA A 70 -15.14 -20.91 24.57
CA ALA A 70 -16.55 -21.08 24.90
C ALA A 70 -17.10 -22.44 24.46
N ALA A 71 -16.75 -22.91 23.26
CA ALA A 71 -17.15 -24.23 22.77
C ALA A 71 -16.56 -25.37 23.61
N SER A 72 -15.30 -25.25 24.06
CA SER A 72 -14.67 -26.23 24.96
C SER A 72 -15.34 -26.27 26.33
N LEU A 73 -15.67 -25.11 26.92
CA LEU A 73 -16.41 -25.04 28.18
C LEU A 73 -17.79 -25.71 28.08
N SER A 74 -18.49 -25.62 26.94
CA SER A 74 -19.77 -26.32 26.75
C SER A 74 -19.64 -27.84 26.69
N LEU A 75 -18.51 -28.38 26.20
CA LEU A 75 -18.26 -29.82 26.09
C LEU A 75 -17.86 -30.46 27.43
N ASP A 76 -17.13 -29.73 28.28
CA ASP A 76 -16.74 -30.22 29.61
C ASP A 76 -17.93 -30.28 30.57
N ASN A 77 -18.88 -29.34 30.45
CA ASN A 77 -20.11 -29.35 31.27
C ASN A 77 -21.08 -30.50 30.94
N ASP A 78 -20.99 -31.10 29.75
CA ASP A 78 -21.85 -32.23 29.33
C ASP A 78 -21.27 -33.60 29.79
N ASN A 79 -19.99 -33.68 30.17
CA ASN A 79 -19.36 -34.91 30.67
C ASN A 79 -19.36 -35.07 32.21
N ASP A 80 -19.51 -33.98 32.97
CA ASP A 80 -19.49 -34.01 34.44
C ASP A 80 -20.88 -34.21 35.10
N SER A 81 -21.94 -34.44 34.32
CA SER A 81 -23.33 -34.50 34.82
C SER A 81 -23.95 -35.91 34.92
N ILE A 82 -23.14 -36.97 34.90
CA ILE A 82 -23.61 -38.34 35.20
C ILE A 82 -23.16 -38.72 36.62
N GLU A 83 -23.80 -38.13 37.63
CA GLU A 83 -23.70 -38.65 39.00
C GLU A 83 -24.58 -39.92 39.09
N PRO A 84 -24.02 -41.10 39.43
CA PRO A 84 -24.79 -42.34 39.45
C PRO A 84 -25.87 -42.26 40.54
N PRO A 85 -27.08 -42.80 40.29
CA PRO A 85 -28.21 -42.65 41.21
C PRO A 85 -27.88 -43.22 42.60
N PRO A 86 -28.35 -42.56 43.68
CA PRO A 86 -27.92 -42.89 45.04
C PRO A 86 -28.35 -44.32 45.43
N PRO A 87 -27.50 -45.04 46.19
CA PRO A 87 -27.81 -46.39 46.65
C PRO A 87 -28.97 -46.34 47.66
N HIS A 88 -30.10 -46.95 47.30
CA HIS A 88 -31.20 -47.19 48.23
C HIS A 88 -30.86 -48.37 49.15
N TYR A 89 -30.72 -48.11 50.45
CA TYR A 89 -30.62 -49.10 51.52
C TYR A 89 -32.00 -49.39 52.13
#